data_AF-A0A8D1HKH2-F1
#
_entry.id   AF-A0A8D1HKH2-F1
#
_cell.length_a   1.000
_cell.length_b   1.000
_cell.length_c   1.000
_cell.angle_alpha   90.00
_cell.angle_beta   90.00
_cell.angle_gamma   90.00
#
_symmetry.space_group_name_H-M   'P 1'
#
loop_
_entity.id
_entity.type
_entity.pdbx_description
1 polymer ?
#
loop_
_entity_poly.entity_id
_entity_poly.type
_entity_poly.pdbx_seq_one_letter_code
_entity_poly.pdbx_strand_id
1 'polypeptide(L)'
;MASSVFCCLRCCRDGGTGHIPLKEMPAVQLDTQHMGTDVVIVKNGRRICGTGGCLASAPLHQNKSYFEFKIQSTGIWGIGVATQKVNLNQIPLGRDVHSLVMRNDGALYHNNEEKNRLPANSLPQEGDVVGITYDHVELNVYLNGKNMHCPASGIRGTVYPVVYEEKRMESGSLMSPSPSFKHLSPSSHQVSSPPNGLAVLHFPSLYSFEANARHYTHIYS
;
A
#
# COMPACT_ATOMS: atom_id res chain seq x y z
N MET A 1 -71.69 -14.49 20.77
CA MET A 1 -70.93 -13.96 21.92
C MET A 1 -69.47 -14.32 21.73
N ALA A 2 -68.57 -13.39 22.05
CA ALA A 2 -67.12 -13.44 21.83
C ALA A 2 -66.40 -14.51 22.69
N SER A 3 -65.27 -15.06 22.23
CA SER A 3 -63.91 -14.56 22.54
C SER A 3 -62.84 -15.60 22.14
N SER A 4 -61.65 -15.07 21.88
CA SER A 4 -60.37 -15.64 21.44
C SER A 4 -59.62 -16.51 22.47
N VAL A 5 -58.61 -17.29 22.03
CA VAL A 5 -57.16 -17.22 22.40
C VAL A 5 -56.36 -18.39 21.77
N PHE A 6 -55.09 -18.08 21.46
CA PHE A 6 -54.07 -18.67 20.59
C PHE A 6 -53.24 -19.87 21.13
N CYS A 7 -52.44 -20.44 20.22
CA CYS A 7 -51.10 -21.08 20.39
C CYS A 7 -51.07 -22.62 20.45
N CYS A 8 -50.19 -23.36 19.75
CA CYS A 8 -48.99 -23.02 19.00
C CYS A 8 -48.72 -24.08 17.89
N LEU A 9 -48.40 -23.64 16.67
CA LEU A 9 -47.76 -24.48 15.63
C LEU A 9 -46.32 -24.78 16.07
N ARG A 10 -45.94 -26.06 16.10
CA ARG A 10 -44.58 -26.54 16.38
C ARG A 10 -44.18 -27.58 15.34
N CYS A 11 -42.91 -27.52 14.96
CA CYS A 11 -42.11 -28.51 14.21
C CYS A 11 -42.06 -28.35 12.68
N CYS A 12 -41.03 -27.62 12.22
CA CYS A 12 -39.99 -28.11 11.29
C CYS A 12 -38.82 -27.11 11.27
N ARG A 13 -37.83 -27.31 12.15
CA ARG A 13 -36.57 -26.56 12.23
C ARG A 13 -35.44 -27.57 12.09
N ASP A 14 -34.81 -27.64 10.92
CA ASP A 14 -33.37 -27.76 10.83
C ASP A 14 -32.87 -27.37 9.42
N GLY A 15 -31.80 -26.59 9.38
CA GLY A 15 -31.27 -25.97 8.18
C GLY A 15 -30.09 -25.07 8.57
N GLY A 16 -29.06 -25.68 9.16
CA GLY A 16 -27.82 -25.02 9.53
C GLY A 16 -27.13 -24.43 8.30
N THR A 17 -27.20 -23.11 8.15
CA THR A 17 -26.36 -22.36 7.21
C THR A 17 -24.97 -22.23 7.82
N GLY A 18 -24.07 -23.12 7.41
CA GLY A 18 -22.64 -23.01 7.68
C GLY A 18 -22.06 -21.80 6.95
N HIS A 19 -22.21 -20.61 7.50
CA HIS A 19 -21.39 -19.46 7.10
C HIS A 19 -19.95 -19.75 7.53
N ILE A 20 -19.07 -20.01 6.56
CA ILE A 20 -17.62 -19.92 6.77
C ILE A 20 -17.36 -18.44 7.10
N PRO A 21 -16.93 -18.08 8.32
CA PRO A 21 -16.49 -16.71 8.56
C PRO A 21 -15.29 -16.47 7.66
N LEU A 22 -15.46 -15.58 6.66
CA LEU A 22 -14.34 -15.08 5.88
C LEU A 22 -13.37 -14.46 6.87
N LYS A 23 -12.23 -15.13 7.10
CA LYS A 23 -11.15 -14.60 7.94
C LYS A 23 -10.76 -13.26 7.36
N GLU A 24 -11.15 -12.19 8.04
CA GLU A 24 -10.83 -10.82 7.66
C GLU A 24 -9.30 -10.74 7.49
N MET A 25 -8.87 -10.48 6.26
CA MET A 25 -7.44 -10.38 5.98
C MET A 25 -6.92 -9.11 6.67
N PRO A 26 -5.85 -9.21 7.47
CA PRO A 26 -5.33 -8.06 8.18
C PRO A 26 -4.91 -6.98 7.16
N ALA A 27 -5.36 -5.75 7.39
CA ALA A 27 -4.99 -4.62 6.56
C ALA A 27 -3.48 -4.41 6.60
N VAL A 28 -2.86 -4.19 5.44
CA VAL A 28 -1.43 -3.91 5.41
C VAL A 28 -1.15 -2.54 5.99
N GLN A 29 -0.25 -2.56 6.96
CA GLN A 29 0.15 -1.44 7.77
C GLN A 29 1.67 -1.36 7.86
N LEU A 30 2.19 -0.27 8.39
CA LEU A 30 3.61 -0.13 8.75
C LEU A 30 3.97 -1.18 9.81
N ASP A 31 5.05 -1.91 9.56
CA ASP A 31 5.46 -3.05 10.37
C ASP A 31 6.40 -2.61 11.50
N THR A 32 5.91 -2.73 12.74
CA THR A 32 6.66 -2.37 13.95
C THR A 32 7.82 -3.33 14.23
N GLN A 33 7.86 -4.51 13.60
CA GLN A 33 9.00 -5.43 13.68
C GLN A 33 10.12 -5.07 12.68
N HIS A 34 9.80 -4.26 11.66
CA HIS A 34 10.72 -3.85 10.61
C HIS A 34 10.72 -2.33 10.47
N MET A 35 11.18 -1.65 11.52
CA MET A 35 11.32 -0.19 11.57
C MET A 35 12.68 0.22 12.15
N GLY A 36 13.13 1.44 11.84
CA GLY A 36 14.35 2.02 12.40
C GLY A 36 14.25 2.27 13.91
N THR A 37 15.41 2.40 14.57
CA THR A 37 15.52 2.49 16.03
C THR A 37 14.77 3.71 16.59
N ASP A 38 14.86 4.85 15.90
CA ASP A 38 14.25 6.12 16.33
C ASP A 38 12.91 6.40 15.61
N VAL A 39 12.29 5.35 15.06
CA VAL A 39 10.99 5.43 14.39
C VAL A 39 9.86 5.17 15.41
N VAL A 40 8.79 5.96 15.31
CA VAL A 40 7.58 5.78 16.10
C VAL A 40 6.40 5.62 15.15
N ILE A 41 5.69 4.50 15.27
CA ILE A 41 4.50 4.22 14.47
C ILE A 41 3.25 4.51 15.31
N VAL A 42 2.38 5.38 14.82
CA VAL A 42 1.13 5.78 15.49
C VAL A 42 -0.08 5.60 14.57
N LYS A 43 -1.28 5.94 15.06
CA LYS A 43 -2.55 5.81 14.32
C LYS A 43 -2.80 4.41 13.75
N ASN A 44 -2.60 3.37 14.57
CA ASN A 44 -2.83 1.97 14.19
C ASN A 44 -2.01 1.54 12.96
N GLY A 45 -0.69 1.77 12.98
CA GLY A 45 0.18 1.36 11.86
C GLY A 45 0.10 2.28 10.63
N ARG A 46 -0.49 3.47 10.76
CA ARG A 46 -0.78 4.39 9.64
C ARG A 46 -0.09 5.74 9.73
N ARG A 47 0.88 5.92 10.61
CA ARG A 47 1.64 7.15 10.63
C ARG A 47 3.02 6.83 11.14
N ILE A 48 4.01 7.26 10.36
CA ILE A 48 5.40 7.24 10.77
C ILE A 48 5.74 8.61 11.37
N CYS A 49 6.60 8.59 12.38
CA CYS A 49 7.19 9.75 13.03
C CYS A 49 8.63 9.39 13.40
N GLY A 50 9.49 10.40 13.57
CA GLY A 50 10.84 10.20 14.10
C GLY A 50 11.89 10.15 13.00
N THR A 51 12.97 9.40 13.22
CA THR A 51 14.08 9.32 12.28
C THR A 51 14.37 7.86 11.93
N GLY A 52 14.22 7.52 10.66
CA GLY A 52 14.42 6.17 10.15
C GLY A 52 13.36 5.74 9.13
N GLY A 53 13.50 4.52 8.64
CA GLY A 53 12.59 3.88 7.70
C GLY A 53 11.69 2.83 8.36
N CYS A 54 10.62 2.46 7.68
CA CYS A 54 9.75 1.36 8.06
C CYS A 54 9.24 0.63 6.81
N LEU A 55 9.30 -0.70 6.83
CA LEU A 55 8.67 -1.54 5.81
C LEU A 55 7.19 -1.72 6.12
N ALA A 56 6.37 -1.94 5.09
CA ALA A 56 5.03 -2.44 5.29
C ALA A 56 5.06 -3.93 5.70
N SER A 57 3.98 -4.38 6.34
CA SER A 57 3.82 -5.74 6.88
C SER A 57 3.65 -6.85 5.83
N ALA A 58 3.53 -6.51 4.53
CA ALA A 58 3.41 -7.49 3.46
C ALA A 58 4.32 -7.16 2.25
N PRO A 59 4.96 -8.18 1.65
CA PRO A 59 5.78 -8.03 0.45
C PRO A 59 4.93 -7.80 -0.80
N LEU A 60 5.52 -7.18 -1.82
CA LEU A 60 4.95 -7.09 -3.17
C LEU A 60 5.23 -8.40 -3.92
N HIS A 61 4.32 -9.37 -3.82
CA HIS A 61 4.36 -10.64 -4.58
C HIS A 61 3.49 -10.62 -5.85
N GLN A 62 2.79 -9.51 -6.12
CA GLN A 62 1.88 -9.40 -7.26
C GLN A 62 2.56 -8.73 -8.45
N ASN A 63 2.19 -9.18 -9.65
CA ASN A 63 2.70 -8.65 -10.92
C ASN A 63 2.61 -7.12 -11.04
N LYS A 64 1.61 -6.48 -10.40
CA LYS A 64 1.44 -5.03 -10.37
C LYS A 64 0.83 -4.61 -9.04
N SER A 65 1.52 -3.79 -8.29
CA SER A 65 1.07 -3.25 -7.01
C SER A 65 0.98 -1.73 -7.05
N TYR A 66 0.07 -1.17 -6.26
CA TYR A 66 -0.11 0.27 -6.09
C TYR A 66 -0.34 0.61 -4.61
N PHE A 67 0.34 1.63 -4.12
CA PHE A 67 0.16 2.14 -2.76
C PHE A 67 0.37 3.66 -2.71
N GLU A 68 -0.27 4.31 -1.73
CA GLU A 68 -0.24 5.76 -1.57
C GLU A 68 0.20 6.18 -0.16
N PHE A 69 0.96 7.27 -0.11
CA PHE A 69 1.26 7.98 1.13
C PHE A 69 0.81 9.44 0.99
N LYS A 70 0.14 9.94 2.03
CA LYS A 70 -0.16 11.36 2.17
C LYS A 70 0.94 12.04 2.96
N ILE A 71 1.48 13.12 2.40
CA ILE A 71 2.43 14.01 3.08
C ILE A 71 1.61 14.85 4.08
N GLN A 72 1.90 14.70 5.36
CA GLN A 72 1.27 15.42 6.47
C GLN A 72 2.07 16.65 6.86
N SER A 73 3.39 16.65 6.67
CA SER A 73 4.23 17.83 6.86
C SER A 73 5.51 17.75 6.03
N THR A 74 6.12 18.89 5.74
CA THR A 74 7.36 18.99 4.96
C THR A 74 8.61 18.61 5.77
N GLY A 75 9.62 18.07 5.11
CA GLY A 75 10.88 17.67 5.74
C GLY A 75 11.67 16.68 4.87
N ILE A 76 12.58 15.93 5.49
CA ILE A 76 13.32 14.86 4.81
C ILE A 76 12.50 13.58 4.92
N TRP A 77 12.14 13.04 3.76
CA TRP A 77 11.37 11.81 3.66
C TRP A 77 11.62 11.15 2.31
N GLY A 78 11.17 9.90 2.17
CA GLY A 78 11.13 9.23 0.89
C GLY A 78 10.27 7.99 0.94
N ILE A 79 9.79 7.59 -0.23
CA ILE A 79 8.84 6.48 -0.42
C ILE A 79 9.33 5.62 -1.58
N GLY A 80 9.19 4.30 -1.46
CA GLY A 80 9.40 3.41 -2.59
C GLY A 80 9.31 1.96 -2.18
N VAL A 81 10.26 1.16 -2.66
CA VAL A 81 10.35 -0.28 -2.36
C VAL A 81 11.72 -0.65 -1.80
N ALA A 82 11.76 -1.61 -0.88
CA ALA A 82 13.00 -2.12 -0.32
C ALA A 82 12.91 -3.61 0.03
N THR A 83 14.06 -4.28 0.03
CA THR A 83 14.18 -5.66 0.54
C THR A 83 14.27 -5.65 2.07
N GLN A 84 14.02 -6.77 2.74
CA GLN A 84 14.21 -6.89 4.20
C GLN A 84 15.66 -6.65 4.67
N LYS A 85 16.64 -6.64 3.76
CA LYS A 85 18.05 -6.39 4.07
C LYS A 85 18.40 -4.90 4.17
N VAL A 86 17.45 -4.01 3.89
CA VAL A 86 17.69 -2.56 3.92
C VAL A 86 18.07 -2.09 5.32
N ASN A 87 19.06 -1.19 5.42
CA ASN A 87 19.36 -0.53 6.68
C ASN A 87 18.36 0.61 6.94
N LEU A 88 17.35 0.35 7.77
CA LEU A 88 16.30 1.32 8.10
C LEU A 88 16.77 2.50 8.96
N ASN A 89 17.99 2.49 9.48
CA ASN A 89 18.58 3.62 10.21
C ASN A 89 19.39 4.55 9.29
N GLN A 90 19.65 4.14 8.04
CA GLN A 90 20.41 4.95 7.10
C GLN A 90 19.49 5.88 6.32
N ILE A 91 19.43 7.15 6.71
CA ILE A 91 18.68 8.18 5.97
C ILE A 91 19.66 9.07 5.18
N PRO A 92 19.36 9.41 3.91
CA PRO A 92 18.25 8.93 3.08
C PRO A 92 18.45 7.48 2.59
N LEU A 93 17.35 6.79 2.31
CA LEU A 93 17.37 5.50 1.60
C LEU A 93 17.78 5.67 0.12
N GLY A 94 17.92 4.55 -0.59
CA GLY A 94 18.37 4.49 -1.98
C GLY A 94 19.89 4.60 -2.14
N ARG A 95 20.65 4.49 -1.04
CA ARG A 95 22.13 4.53 -1.01
C ARG A 95 22.79 3.17 -1.22
N ASP A 96 21.99 2.11 -1.25
CA ASP A 96 22.43 0.73 -1.42
C ASP A 96 21.55 -0.01 -2.44
N VAL A 97 21.89 -1.28 -2.69
CA VAL A 97 21.13 -2.16 -3.58
C VAL A 97 19.81 -2.66 -2.95
N HIS A 98 19.56 -2.37 -1.68
CA HIS A 98 18.43 -2.91 -0.92
C HIS A 98 17.21 -1.99 -0.92
N SER A 99 17.32 -0.80 -1.51
CA SER A 99 16.24 0.18 -1.58
C SER A 99 16.21 0.92 -2.93
N LEU A 100 15.00 1.20 -3.41
CA LEU A 100 14.71 2.07 -4.55
C LEU A 100 13.60 3.02 -4.12
N VAL A 101 13.90 4.31 -4.01
CA VAL A 101 13.01 5.29 -3.39
C VAL A 101 13.00 6.60 -4.15
N MET A 102 11.82 7.24 -4.18
CA MET A 102 11.70 8.67 -4.48
C MET A 102 11.92 9.46 -3.18
N ARG A 103 12.83 10.42 -3.21
CA ARG A 103 13.12 11.32 -2.08
C ARG A 103 12.22 12.57 -2.14
N ASN A 104 12.20 13.34 -1.06
CA ASN A 104 11.39 14.55 -0.93
C ASN A 104 11.72 15.65 -1.97
N ASP A 105 12.90 15.62 -2.59
CA ASP A 105 13.30 16.51 -3.68
C ASP A 105 12.86 16.00 -5.08
N GLY A 106 12.05 14.94 -5.12
CA GLY A 106 11.53 14.32 -6.34
C GLY A 106 12.54 13.44 -7.07
N ALA A 107 13.75 13.24 -6.54
CA ALA A 107 14.74 12.36 -7.16
C ALA A 107 14.51 10.90 -6.79
N LEU A 108 14.64 9.99 -7.77
CA LEU A 108 14.57 8.56 -7.55
C LEU A 108 15.98 7.99 -7.45
N TYR A 109 16.28 7.32 -6.34
CA TYR A 109 17.61 6.80 -6.03
C TYR A 109 17.60 5.29 -5.80
N HIS A 110 18.62 4.62 -6.33
CA HIS A 110 18.95 3.23 -6.06
C HIS A 110 20.46 3.01 -6.19
N ASN A 111 21.06 2.26 -5.26
CA ASN A 111 22.51 2.02 -5.22
C ASN A 111 23.34 3.32 -5.25
N ASN A 112 22.86 4.35 -4.56
CA ASN A 112 23.46 5.69 -4.50
C ASN A 112 23.55 6.42 -5.86
N GLU A 113 22.80 5.95 -6.86
CA GLU A 113 22.70 6.58 -8.17
C GLU A 113 21.30 7.17 -8.36
N GLU A 114 21.26 8.41 -8.87
CA GLU A 114 20.01 9.01 -9.33
C GLU A 114 19.56 8.31 -10.61
N LYS A 115 18.43 7.63 -10.55
CA LYS A 115 17.85 6.88 -11.67
C LYS A 115 16.94 7.75 -12.52
N ASN A 116 16.21 8.67 -11.89
CA ASN A 116 15.30 9.59 -12.54
C ASN A 116 14.94 10.74 -11.58
N ARG A 117 14.20 11.74 -12.07
CA ARG A 117 13.78 12.90 -11.27
C ARG A 117 12.45 13.46 -11.75
N LEU A 118 11.57 13.80 -10.81
CA LEU A 118 10.35 14.54 -11.08
C LEU A 118 10.66 15.94 -11.64
N PRO A 119 9.85 16.47 -12.57
CA PRO A 119 10.05 17.83 -13.05
C PRO A 119 9.92 18.83 -11.91
N ALA A 120 10.73 19.90 -11.93
CA ALA A 120 10.84 20.86 -10.83
C ALA A 120 9.53 21.57 -10.46
N ASN A 121 8.57 21.65 -11.39
CA ASN A 121 7.24 22.22 -11.17
C ASN A 121 6.24 21.23 -10.52
N SER A 122 6.67 20.00 -10.24
CA SER A 122 5.84 18.92 -9.70
C SER A 122 6.50 18.26 -8.49
N LEU A 123 7.21 19.06 -7.69
CA LEU A 123 7.76 18.60 -6.42
C LEU A 123 6.63 18.39 -5.41
N PRO A 124 6.56 17.24 -4.72
CA PRO A 124 5.52 16.97 -3.75
C PRO A 124 5.56 17.95 -2.57
N GLN A 125 4.39 18.44 -2.16
CA GLN A 125 4.20 19.39 -1.06
C GLN A 125 3.40 18.78 0.10
N GLU A 126 3.34 19.49 1.22
CA GLU A 126 2.43 19.11 2.32
C GLU A 126 0.98 19.05 1.84
N GLY A 127 0.27 17.99 2.23
CA GLY A 127 -1.10 17.73 1.84
C GLY A 127 -1.24 16.84 0.61
N ASP A 128 -0.21 16.78 -0.23
CA ASP A 128 -0.20 15.95 -1.44
C ASP A 128 -0.22 14.45 -1.12
N VAL A 129 -0.70 13.68 -2.09
CA VAL A 129 -0.66 12.23 -2.08
C VAL A 129 0.28 11.74 -3.17
N VAL A 130 1.31 11.03 -2.73
CA VAL A 130 2.26 10.35 -3.61
C VAL A 130 1.82 8.90 -3.75
N GLY A 131 1.49 8.49 -4.97
CA GLY A 131 1.21 7.12 -5.33
C GLY A 131 2.42 6.47 -5.98
N ILE A 132 2.65 5.20 -5.67
CA ILE A 132 3.73 4.40 -6.23
C ILE A 132 3.12 3.17 -6.89
N THR A 133 3.47 2.93 -8.14
CA THR A 133 3.27 1.62 -8.79
C THR A 133 4.58 0.86 -8.85
N TYR A 134 4.51 -0.46 -8.71
CA TYR A 134 5.65 -1.34 -8.93
C TYR A 134 5.19 -2.66 -9.54
N ASP A 135 5.89 -3.12 -10.57
CA ASP A 135 5.50 -4.31 -11.35
C ASP A 135 6.61 -5.39 -11.42
N HIS A 136 7.53 -5.38 -10.45
CA HIS A 136 8.77 -6.16 -10.42
C HIS A 136 9.85 -5.77 -11.44
N VAL A 137 9.54 -4.91 -12.41
CA VAL A 137 10.52 -4.39 -13.37
C VAL A 137 10.88 -2.96 -13.03
N GLU A 138 9.88 -2.11 -12.86
CA GLU A 138 10.05 -0.69 -12.59
C GLU A 138 9.07 -0.16 -11.54
N LEU A 139 9.53 0.87 -10.84
CA LEU A 139 8.74 1.72 -9.99
C LEU A 139 8.34 2.95 -10.79
N ASN A 140 7.10 3.43 -10.67
CA ASN A 140 6.68 4.70 -11.24
C ASN A 140 5.86 5.54 -10.25
N VAL A 141 5.94 6.85 -10.40
CA VAL A 141 5.41 7.84 -9.43
C VAL A 141 4.14 8.50 -9.95
N TYR A 142 3.18 8.67 -9.05
CA TYR A 142 1.97 9.45 -9.23
C TYR A 142 1.94 10.57 -8.18
N LEU A 143 1.58 11.78 -8.59
CA LEU A 143 1.34 12.89 -7.68
C LEU A 143 -0.12 13.32 -7.82
N ASN A 144 -0.88 13.22 -6.73
CA ASN A 144 -2.31 13.50 -6.70
C ASN A 144 -3.08 12.80 -7.85
N GLY A 145 -2.77 11.50 -8.06
CA GLY A 145 -3.38 10.67 -9.10
C GLY A 145 -2.87 10.91 -10.51
N LYS A 146 -2.09 11.97 -10.76
CA LYS A 146 -1.46 12.22 -12.06
C LYS A 146 -0.19 11.40 -12.20
N ASN A 147 -0.08 10.64 -13.29
CA ASN A 147 1.15 9.92 -13.63
C ASN A 147 2.27 10.93 -13.92
N MET A 148 3.40 10.77 -13.25
CA MET A 148 4.57 11.64 -13.45
C MET A 148 5.50 11.17 -14.56
N HIS A 149 5.26 9.98 -15.13
CA HIS A 149 6.09 9.38 -16.18
C HIS A 149 7.58 9.37 -15.81
N CYS A 150 7.85 9.00 -14.55
CA CYS A 150 9.17 9.04 -13.95
C CYS A 150 9.53 7.64 -13.43
N PRO A 151 9.78 6.66 -14.32
CA PRO A 151 10.08 5.30 -13.93
C PRO A 151 11.51 5.17 -13.41
N ALA A 152 11.75 4.21 -12.52
CA ALA A 152 13.07 3.78 -12.09
C ALA A 152 13.11 2.27 -11.81
N SER A 153 14.27 1.65 -12.07
CA SER A 153 14.47 0.21 -11.95
C SER A 153 15.80 -0.12 -11.25
N GLY A 154 16.02 -1.41 -10.98
CA GLY A 154 17.33 -1.94 -10.56
C GLY A 154 17.27 -2.82 -9.33
N ILE A 155 16.30 -2.57 -8.44
CA ILE A 155 16.11 -3.40 -7.24
C ILE A 155 15.65 -4.81 -7.61
N ARG A 156 16.15 -5.81 -6.88
CA ARG A 156 15.88 -7.23 -7.11
C ARG A 156 15.52 -7.95 -5.80
N GLY A 157 14.83 -9.08 -5.94
CA GLY A 157 14.40 -9.93 -4.82
C GLY A 157 13.00 -9.57 -4.32
N THR A 158 12.61 -10.17 -3.20
CA THR A 158 11.33 -9.86 -2.55
C THR A 158 11.40 -8.49 -1.91
N VAL A 159 10.55 -7.57 -2.39
CA VAL A 159 10.49 -6.19 -1.93
C VAL A 159 9.20 -5.90 -1.19
N TYR A 160 9.24 -4.88 -0.36
CA TYR A 160 8.15 -4.38 0.48
C TYR A 160 8.02 -2.88 0.19
N PRO A 161 6.80 -2.30 0.28
CA PRO A 161 6.67 -0.86 0.40
C PRO A 161 7.52 -0.36 1.56
N VAL A 162 8.25 0.73 1.33
CA VAL A 162 9.07 1.39 2.35
C VAL A 162 8.78 2.88 2.37
N VAL A 163 8.78 3.45 3.57
CA VAL A 163 8.76 4.89 3.81
C VAL A 163 9.85 5.22 4.81
N TYR A 164 10.50 6.38 4.67
CA TYR A 164 11.38 6.92 5.69
C TYR A 164 11.08 8.38 5.99
N GLU A 165 11.41 8.79 7.21
CA GLU A 165 11.30 10.15 7.71
C GLU A 165 12.60 10.50 8.45
N GLU A 166 13.02 11.76 8.41
CA GLU A 166 14.00 12.30 9.34
C GLU A 166 13.44 13.57 9.98
N LYS A 167 13.30 13.50 11.30
CA LYS A 167 12.83 14.62 12.11
C LYS A 167 13.94 15.65 12.24
N ARG A 168 13.77 16.81 11.60
CA ARG A 168 14.55 18.00 11.94
C ARG A 168 14.06 18.50 13.31
N MET A 169 14.97 18.97 14.16
CA MET A 169 14.69 19.28 15.58
C MET A 169 13.56 20.30 15.86
N GLU A 170 12.90 20.86 14.84
CA GLU A 170 11.86 21.90 14.97
C GLU A 170 10.45 21.51 14.49
N SER A 171 10.20 20.34 13.89
CA SER A 171 8.86 20.02 13.33
C SER A 171 8.35 18.59 13.65
N GLY A 172 7.02 18.48 13.81
CA GLY A 172 6.30 17.25 14.15
C GLY A 172 5.99 16.37 12.93
N SER A 173 5.72 15.07 13.18
CA SER A 173 5.42 13.94 12.26
C SER A 173 4.97 14.25 10.82
N LEU A 174 5.56 13.55 9.84
CA LEU A 174 5.48 13.95 8.42
C LEU A 174 4.60 13.07 7.52
N MET A 175 4.36 11.77 7.76
CA MET A 175 3.66 10.94 6.75
C MET A 175 2.69 9.89 7.30
N SER A 176 1.62 9.64 6.54
CA SER A 176 0.65 8.57 6.82
C SER A 176 0.22 7.85 5.54
N PRO A 177 0.11 6.50 5.51
CA PRO A 177 -0.67 5.82 4.50
C PRO A 177 -2.08 6.43 4.43
N SER A 178 -2.58 6.66 3.22
CA SER A 178 -3.91 7.22 3.04
C SER A 178 -4.97 6.23 3.58
N PRO A 179 -5.97 6.67 4.36
CA PRO A 179 -7.00 5.78 4.90
C PRO A 179 -7.90 5.20 3.81
N SER A 180 -7.83 5.67 2.58
CA SER A 180 -8.44 5.10 1.38
C SER A 180 -7.65 5.63 0.20
N PHE A 181 -7.63 4.93 -0.93
CA PHE A 181 -7.10 5.49 -2.15
C PHE A 181 -7.82 6.80 -2.46
N LYS A 182 -7.06 7.90 -2.55
CA LYS A 182 -7.66 9.17 -2.98
C LYS A 182 -7.87 9.20 -4.49
N HIS A 183 -7.06 8.43 -5.22
CA HIS A 183 -7.10 8.34 -6.66
C HIS A 183 -7.31 6.89 -7.09
N LEU A 184 -8.03 6.70 -8.19
CA LEU A 184 -8.16 5.38 -8.80
C LEU A 184 -6.77 4.88 -9.21
N SER A 185 -6.51 3.58 -9.00
CA SER A 185 -5.29 2.99 -9.56
C SER A 185 -5.32 3.11 -11.10
N PRO A 186 -4.17 3.12 -11.76
CA PRO A 186 -4.12 3.08 -13.21
C PRO A 186 -4.81 1.82 -13.73
N SER A 187 -5.51 1.91 -14.87
CA SER A 187 -6.42 0.89 -15.44
C SER A 187 -5.82 -0.51 -15.69
N SER A 188 -4.51 -0.68 -15.55
CA SER A 188 -3.81 -1.96 -15.70
C SER A 188 -3.20 -2.50 -14.39
N HIS A 189 -3.33 -1.78 -13.28
CA HIS A 189 -2.78 -2.16 -11.98
C HIS A 189 -3.90 -2.65 -11.08
N GLN A 190 -3.71 -3.84 -10.51
CA GLN A 190 -4.67 -4.37 -9.54
C GLN A 190 -4.72 -3.42 -8.34
N VAL A 191 -5.88 -2.81 -8.12
CA VAL A 191 -6.18 -2.13 -6.86
C VAL A 191 -6.21 -3.21 -5.81
N SER A 192 -5.59 -2.93 -4.69
CA SER A 192 -5.52 -3.85 -3.61
C SER A 192 -6.77 -3.74 -2.67
N SER A 193 -7.97 -3.70 -3.29
CA SER A 193 -9.39 -3.88 -2.86
C SER A 193 -10.29 -2.70 -2.35
N PRO A 194 -11.65 -2.80 -2.44
CA PRO A 194 -12.68 -1.82 -2.00
C PRO A 194 -13.53 -2.35 -0.79
N PRO A 195 -14.72 -1.79 -0.48
CA PRO A 195 -15.09 -0.42 -0.18
C PRO A 195 -15.32 -0.29 1.34
N ASN A 196 -14.49 0.49 2.02
CA ASN A 196 -14.76 1.21 3.28
C ASN A 196 -13.41 1.53 3.90
N GLY A 197 -12.88 2.71 3.56
CA GLY A 197 -11.94 3.45 4.39
C GLY A 197 -10.75 2.69 5.01
N LEU A 198 -9.99 1.88 4.25
CA LEU A 198 -8.64 1.52 4.67
C LEU A 198 -7.66 1.56 3.46
N ALA A 199 -6.42 2.03 3.63
CA ALA A 199 -5.33 1.51 2.77
C ALA A 199 -5.30 0.01 3.01
N VAL A 200 -5.66 -0.77 1.99
CA VAL A 200 -5.64 -2.22 2.02
C VAL A 200 -4.73 -2.66 0.88
N LEU A 201 -3.80 -3.59 1.17
CA LEU A 201 -3.11 -4.37 0.15
C LEU A 201 -3.76 -5.76 0.08
N HIS A 202 -4.63 -6.02 -0.91
CA HIS A 202 -5.23 -7.33 -1.13
C HIS A 202 -4.44 -8.20 -2.12
N PHE A 203 -4.13 -9.43 -1.69
CA PHE A 203 -3.54 -10.53 -2.47
C PHE A 203 -4.65 -11.52 -2.88
N PRO A 204 -4.94 -11.79 -4.18
CA PRO A 204 -5.74 -12.93 -4.52
C PRO A 204 -4.89 -14.21 -4.46
N SER A 205 -5.45 -15.23 -3.79
CA SER A 205 -4.98 -16.60 -3.80
C SER A 205 -5.06 -17.20 -5.20
N LEU A 206 -4.10 -18.07 -5.54
CA LEU A 206 -3.91 -18.75 -6.83
C LEU A 206 -5.09 -19.63 -7.32
N TYR A 207 -6.23 -19.69 -6.63
CA TYR A 207 -7.32 -20.63 -6.90
C TYR A 207 -8.53 -20.08 -7.69
N SER A 208 -8.59 -18.80 -8.02
CA SER A 208 -9.78 -18.24 -8.70
C SER A 208 -9.66 -18.11 -10.22
N PHE A 209 -8.52 -18.48 -10.83
CA PHE A 209 -8.34 -18.33 -12.28
C PHE A 209 -8.94 -19.49 -13.12
N GLU A 210 -9.29 -20.63 -12.52
CA GLU A 210 -9.89 -21.75 -13.28
C GLU A 210 -11.43 -21.74 -13.33
N ALA A 211 -12.11 -20.92 -12.54
CA ALA A 211 -13.58 -20.94 -12.50
C ALA A 211 -14.26 -20.10 -13.59
N ASN A 212 -13.55 -19.18 -14.26
CA ASN A 212 -14.15 -18.25 -15.23
C ASN A 212 -13.74 -18.46 -16.69
N ALA A 213 -12.90 -19.47 -16.97
CA ALA A 213 -12.50 -19.83 -18.33
C ALA A 213 -13.52 -20.75 -19.04
N ARG A 214 -14.62 -21.16 -18.39
CA ARG A 214 -15.65 -22.03 -18.98
C ARG A 214 -16.91 -21.32 -19.49
N HIS A 215 -16.98 -19.99 -19.41
CA HIS A 215 -18.17 -19.24 -19.85
C HIS A 215 -17.96 -18.30 -21.05
N TYR A 216 -16.81 -18.38 -21.73
CA TYR A 216 -16.54 -17.63 -22.97
C TYR A 216 -16.16 -18.56 -24.13
N THR A 217 -17.01 -19.54 -24.41
CA THR A 217 -17.09 -20.18 -25.72
C THR A 217 -18.56 -20.46 -26.00
N HIS A 218 -19.29 -19.48 -26.54
CA HIS A 218 -20.48 -19.67 -27.40
C HIS A 218 -21.16 -18.32 -27.67
N ILE A 219 -20.49 -17.41 -28.38
CA ILE A 219 -21.19 -16.42 -29.23
C ILE A 219 -20.28 -16.12 -30.43
N TYR A 220 -20.25 -17.04 -31.40
CA TYR A 220 -20.01 -16.79 -32.82
C TYR A 220 -20.40 -18.07 -33.57
N SER A 221 -21.66 -18.11 -34.02
CA SER A 221 -22.19 -18.97 -35.09
C SER A 221 -23.43 -18.28 -35.61
#